data_AF-A0A7S1MVC1-F1
#
_entry.id   AF-A0A7S1MVC1-F1
#
_cell.length_a   1.000
_cell.length_b   1.000
_cell.length_c   1.000
_cell.angle_alpha   90.00
_cell.angle_beta   90.00
_cell.angle_gamma   90.00
#
_symmetry.space_group_name_H-M   'P 1'
#
loop_
_entity.id
_entity.type
_entity.pdbx_description
1 polymer ?
#
loop_
_entity_poly.entity_id
_entity_poly.type
_entity_poly.pdbx_seq_one_letter_code
_entity_poly.pdbx_strand_id
1 'polypeptide(L)'
;FNIQGYTQGERNEIFALQPAPVQVLYKGFVGTLGASYVQYMVSDRIVSPPEYVGHYTEKLVFMPHTYVVNDYREWYSEIVLREDDKAITRANYQLPSEPRVIYCNFNQQYKIDGPTLRAWVQILLAVPGSVLWLIRFGTSDAAESALREQAAKMGLEDAVNRIVFTDPVSRRLHLHVKALAHVFLDTPQYNGHGTATDALWAKLPLVTFPVRKMASRAAASFAVASGGEGR
;
A
#
# COMPACT_ATOMS: atom_id res chain seq x y z
N PHE A 1 12.74 -6.80 -20.31
CA PHE A 1 12.09 -6.86 -18.98
C PHE A 1 10.59 -6.96 -19.15
N ASN A 2 9.94 -7.88 -18.46
CA ASN A 2 8.48 -7.93 -18.30
C ASN A 2 8.10 -7.06 -17.10
N ILE A 3 7.41 -5.96 -17.36
CA ILE A 3 6.98 -4.99 -16.34
C ILE A 3 5.48 -5.00 -16.09
N GLN A 4 4.79 -6.07 -16.52
CA GLN A 4 3.35 -6.23 -16.37
C GLN A 4 3.02 -7.52 -15.61
N GLY A 5 3.61 -8.65 -16.00
CA GLY A 5 3.23 -9.97 -15.49
C GLY A 5 1.75 -10.27 -15.73
N TYR A 6 0.97 -10.60 -14.69
CA TYR A 6 -0.46 -10.88 -14.81
C TYR A 6 -1.33 -9.69 -14.40
N THR A 7 -1.07 -8.53 -15.00
CA THR A 7 -1.89 -7.32 -14.83
C THR A 7 -2.63 -6.97 -16.12
N GLN A 8 -3.58 -6.04 -16.04
CA GLN A 8 -4.31 -5.57 -17.21
C GLN A 8 -3.37 -5.03 -18.29
N GLY A 9 -3.56 -5.47 -19.55
CA GLY A 9 -2.77 -5.01 -20.70
C GLY A 9 -1.47 -5.78 -20.93
N GLU A 10 -1.27 -6.90 -20.21
CA GLU A 10 -0.09 -7.75 -20.33
C GLU A 10 0.05 -8.36 -21.75
N ARG A 11 1.29 -8.79 -22.06
CA ARG A 11 1.67 -9.36 -23.37
C ARG A 11 2.66 -10.51 -23.19
N ASN A 12 2.34 -11.46 -22.33
CA ASN A 12 3.17 -12.59 -21.95
C ASN A 12 3.46 -13.53 -23.14
N GLU A 13 2.63 -13.51 -24.19
CA GLU A 13 2.86 -14.25 -25.44
C GLU A 13 4.12 -13.75 -26.14
N ILE A 14 4.42 -12.45 -26.08
CA ILE A 14 5.67 -11.90 -26.61
C ILE A 14 6.86 -12.54 -25.88
N PHE A 15 6.77 -12.71 -24.57
CA PHE A 15 7.83 -13.37 -23.79
C PHE A 15 7.88 -14.87 -24.06
N ALA A 16 6.75 -15.54 -24.33
CA ALA A 16 6.72 -16.94 -24.71
C ALA A 16 7.44 -17.21 -26.05
N LEU A 17 7.42 -16.25 -26.98
CA LEU A 17 8.18 -16.31 -28.24
C LEU A 17 9.71 -16.11 -28.06
N GLN A 18 10.16 -15.83 -26.84
CA GLN A 18 11.57 -15.66 -26.47
C GLN A 18 12.38 -14.72 -27.40
N PRO A 19 11.92 -13.47 -27.67
CA PRO A 19 12.63 -12.52 -28.53
C PRO A 19 13.97 -12.05 -27.96
N ALA A 20 14.27 -12.34 -26.70
CA ALA A 20 15.54 -12.05 -26.06
C ALA A 20 16.11 -13.28 -25.34
N PRO A 21 17.44 -13.47 -25.32
CA PRO A 21 18.09 -14.62 -24.69
C PRO A 21 17.97 -14.62 -23.15
N VAL A 22 17.71 -13.46 -22.56
CA VAL A 22 17.47 -13.29 -21.12
C VAL A 22 16.24 -12.43 -20.94
N GLN A 23 15.24 -12.99 -20.26
CA GLN A 23 13.99 -12.32 -19.95
C GLN A 23 13.81 -12.24 -18.43
N VAL A 24 13.45 -11.05 -17.96
CA VAL A 24 13.44 -10.71 -16.53
C VAL A 24 12.10 -10.10 -16.15
N LEU A 25 11.40 -10.66 -15.16
CA LEU A 25 10.24 -10.06 -14.52
C LEU A 25 10.69 -8.96 -13.56
N TYR A 26 10.04 -7.80 -13.64
CA TYR A 26 10.33 -6.71 -12.73
C TYR A 26 9.11 -5.83 -12.42
N LYS A 27 8.86 -5.59 -11.13
CA LYS A 27 7.97 -4.57 -10.54
C LYS A 27 6.46 -4.68 -10.83
N GLY A 28 6.05 -4.94 -12.07
CA GLY A 28 4.65 -4.88 -12.49
C GLY A 28 3.73 -5.89 -11.83
N PHE A 29 4.27 -7.07 -11.53
CA PHE A 29 3.53 -8.15 -10.88
C PHE A 29 4.28 -8.62 -9.64
N VAL A 30 3.52 -8.85 -8.57
CA VAL A 30 4.03 -9.10 -7.22
C VAL A 30 3.94 -10.59 -6.87
N GLY A 31 4.49 -11.40 -7.77
CA GLY A 31 4.50 -12.86 -7.70
C GLY A 31 5.28 -13.47 -8.86
N THR A 32 5.41 -14.80 -8.84
CA THR A 32 5.98 -15.59 -9.94
C THR A 32 5.03 -15.62 -11.13
N LEU A 33 5.56 -15.66 -12.35
CA LEU A 33 4.78 -15.99 -13.55
C LEU A 33 4.50 -17.49 -13.64
N GLY A 34 5.24 -18.35 -12.93
CA GLY A 34 5.10 -19.79 -13.10
C GLY A 34 5.47 -20.27 -14.52
N ALA A 35 6.20 -19.46 -15.27
CA ALA A 35 6.46 -19.64 -16.69
C ALA A 35 7.92 -20.05 -16.97
N SER A 36 8.12 -21.00 -17.88
CA SER A 36 9.47 -21.42 -18.32
C SER A 36 10.18 -20.37 -19.19
N TYR A 37 9.42 -19.45 -19.79
CA TYR A 37 9.95 -18.48 -20.74
C TYR A 37 10.53 -17.21 -20.09
N VAL A 38 10.34 -16.97 -18.79
CA VAL A 38 11.01 -15.87 -18.04
C VAL A 38 12.00 -16.46 -17.04
N GLN A 39 13.28 -16.11 -17.16
CA GLN A 39 14.35 -16.80 -16.44
C GLN A 39 14.64 -16.18 -15.07
N TYR A 40 14.45 -14.87 -14.93
CA TYR A 40 14.85 -14.13 -13.73
C TYR A 40 13.74 -13.22 -13.23
N MET A 41 13.76 -12.94 -11.92
CA MET A 41 12.90 -11.96 -11.29
C MET A 41 13.72 -11.06 -10.38
N VAL A 42 13.61 -9.74 -10.57
CA VAL A 42 14.24 -8.78 -9.66
C VAL A 42 13.43 -8.71 -8.36
N SER A 43 14.10 -8.92 -7.23
CA SER A 43 13.53 -8.97 -5.90
C SER A 43 14.54 -8.43 -4.85
N ASP A 44 14.24 -8.60 -3.56
CA ASP A 44 15.15 -8.34 -2.44
C ASP A 44 14.93 -9.38 -1.33
N ARG A 45 15.83 -9.40 -0.34
CA ARG A 45 15.83 -10.41 0.73
C ARG A 45 14.70 -10.25 1.74
N ILE A 46 14.00 -9.11 1.75
CA ILE A 46 12.87 -8.86 2.65
C ILE A 46 11.58 -9.29 1.97
N VAL A 47 11.37 -8.89 0.71
CA VAL A 47 10.15 -9.19 -0.04
C VAL A 47 10.09 -10.65 -0.49
N SER A 48 11.24 -11.24 -0.82
CA SER A 48 11.40 -12.67 -1.14
C SER A 48 12.56 -13.26 -0.31
N PRO A 49 12.33 -13.57 0.97
CA PRO A 49 13.33 -14.21 1.81
C PRO A 49 13.90 -15.50 1.19
N PRO A 50 15.18 -15.83 1.42
CA PRO A 50 15.82 -17.03 0.85
C PRO A 50 15.03 -18.33 1.07
N GLU A 51 14.36 -18.45 2.21
CA GLU A 51 13.50 -19.60 2.55
C GLU A 51 12.28 -19.76 1.63
N TYR A 52 11.89 -18.72 0.90
CA TYR A 52 10.75 -18.74 -0.03
C TYR A 52 11.16 -18.80 -1.50
N VAL A 53 12.46 -18.93 -1.81
CA VAL A 53 12.96 -19.04 -3.20
C VAL A 53 12.29 -20.18 -3.96
N GLY A 54 11.96 -21.29 -3.27
CA GLY A 54 11.26 -22.44 -3.86
C GLY A 54 9.83 -22.16 -4.35
N HIS A 55 9.25 -21.00 -4.02
CA HIS A 55 7.92 -20.60 -4.51
C HIS A 55 7.96 -19.90 -5.88
N TYR A 56 9.15 -19.71 -6.47
CA TYR A 56 9.33 -19.00 -7.74
C TYR A 56 9.91 -19.92 -8.80
N THR A 57 9.36 -19.86 -10.02
CA THR A 57 9.98 -20.52 -11.18
C THR A 57 11.17 -19.73 -11.71
N GLU A 58 11.16 -18.41 -11.55
CA GLU A 58 12.25 -17.52 -11.91
C GLU A 58 13.40 -17.59 -10.90
N LYS A 59 14.63 -17.44 -11.37
CA LYS A 59 15.79 -17.22 -10.49
C LYS A 59 15.73 -15.81 -9.92
N LEU A 60 15.76 -15.69 -8.59
CA LEU A 60 15.69 -14.39 -7.92
C LEU A 60 17.02 -13.64 -8.03
N VAL A 61 16.94 -12.39 -8.49
CA VAL A 61 18.04 -11.42 -8.49
C VAL A 61 17.81 -10.44 -7.35
N PHE A 62 18.60 -10.55 -6.29
CA PHE A 62 18.43 -9.75 -5.09
C PHE A 62 19.12 -8.38 -5.20
N MET A 63 18.32 -7.32 -5.11
CA MET A 63 18.80 -5.95 -4.93
C MET A 63 19.33 -5.76 -3.50
N PRO A 64 20.33 -4.87 -3.29
CA PRO A 64 20.99 -4.72 -1.99
C PRO A 64 20.12 -4.12 -0.89
N HIS A 65 19.07 -3.36 -1.25
CA HIS A 65 18.22 -2.66 -0.28
C HIS A 65 16.74 -2.99 -0.48
N THR A 66 16.15 -2.57 -1.59
CA THR A 66 14.78 -2.89 -1.98
C THR A 66 14.71 -3.15 -3.48
N TYR A 67 13.76 -3.98 -3.91
CA TYR A 67 13.52 -4.26 -5.32
C TYR A 67 12.93 -3.06 -6.07
N VAL A 68 12.27 -2.12 -5.38
CA VAL A 68 11.55 -1.01 -6.04
C VAL A 68 12.39 0.26 -6.08
N VAL A 69 12.38 0.90 -7.24
CA VAL A 69 12.76 2.32 -7.38
C VAL A 69 11.51 3.16 -7.63
N ASN A 70 11.52 4.38 -7.10
CA ASN A 70 10.54 5.42 -7.38
C ASN A 70 11.28 6.69 -7.83
N ASP A 71 10.58 7.51 -8.60
CA ASP A 71 11.11 8.75 -9.16
C ASP A 71 10.48 9.96 -8.46
N TYR A 72 10.17 9.84 -7.16
CA TYR A 72 9.41 10.85 -6.44
C TYR A 72 10.11 12.20 -6.34
N ARG A 73 11.45 12.21 -6.38
CA ARG A 73 12.20 13.47 -6.44
C ARG A 73 11.83 14.27 -7.67
N GLU A 74 11.81 13.66 -8.85
CA GLU A 74 11.45 14.36 -10.10
C GLU A 74 9.93 14.47 -10.27
N TRP A 75 9.18 13.44 -9.90
CA TRP A 75 7.72 13.44 -10.01
C TRP A 75 7.04 14.50 -9.14
N TYR A 76 7.66 14.87 -8.03
CA TYR A 76 7.17 15.90 -7.12
C TYR A 76 8.03 17.18 -7.12
N SER A 77 9.11 17.27 -7.91
CA SER A 77 9.90 18.52 -8.05
C SER A 77 9.07 19.63 -8.72
N GLU A 78 8.22 19.26 -9.67
CA GLU A 78 7.34 20.18 -10.40
C GLU A 78 5.95 20.34 -9.75
N ILE A 79 5.64 19.58 -8.69
CA ILE A 79 4.36 19.67 -8.00
C ILE A 79 4.38 20.89 -7.07
N VAL A 80 4.09 22.05 -7.66
CA VAL A 80 3.83 23.28 -6.93
C VAL A 80 2.41 23.24 -6.40
N LEU A 81 2.27 23.19 -5.07
CA LEU A 81 0.98 23.41 -4.42
C LEU A 81 0.51 24.82 -4.76
N ARG A 82 -0.69 24.92 -5.33
CA ARG A 82 -1.36 26.20 -5.54
C ARG A 82 -1.74 26.80 -4.18
N GLU A 83 -2.03 28.09 -4.14
CA GLU A 83 -2.39 28.76 -2.87
C GLU A 83 -3.64 28.14 -2.22
N ASP A 84 -4.62 27.75 -3.02
CA ASP A 84 -5.83 27.03 -2.56
C ASP A 84 -5.50 25.65 -1.98
N ASP A 85 -4.49 24.96 -2.52
CA ASP A 85 -4.07 23.66 -1.97
C ASP A 85 -3.44 23.79 -0.58
N LYS A 86 -2.74 24.90 -0.32
CA LYS A 86 -2.10 25.15 0.98
C LYS A 86 -3.12 25.38 2.09
N ALA A 87 -4.34 25.73 1.73
CA ALA A 87 -5.47 25.86 2.65
C ALA A 87 -6.11 24.52 3.01
N ILE A 88 -5.67 23.40 2.42
CA ILE A 88 -6.17 22.07 2.75
C ILE A 88 -5.70 21.69 4.15
N THR A 89 -6.66 21.43 5.02
CA THR A 89 -6.46 21.04 6.41
C THR A 89 -7.30 19.80 6.72
N ARG A 90 -7.12 19.25 7.93
CA ARG A 90 -7.94 18.13 8.43
C ARG A 90 -9.44 18.45 8.44
N ALA A 91 -9.81 19.72 8.62
CA ALA A 91 -11.19 20.16 8.65
C ALA A 91 -11.92 19.94 7.30
N ASN A 92 -11.19 19.91 6.18
CA ASN A 92 -11.78 19.66 4.86
C ASN A 92 -12.24 18.22 4.66
N TYR A 93 -11.87 17.29 5.55
CA TYR A 93 -12.02 15.85 5.34
C TYR A 93 -12.99 15.16 6.31
N GLN A 94 -13.89 15.92 6.94
CA GLN A 94 -14.86 15.40 7.91
C GLN A 94 -14.18 14.61 9.05
N LEU A 95 -12.90 14.88 9.27
CA LEU A 95 -12.18 14.41 10.44
C LEU A 95 -12.74 15.17 11.66
N PRO A 96 -12.77 14.55 12.85
CA PRO A 96 -13.06 15.28 14.07
C PRO A 96 -12.15 16.51 14.21
N SER A 97 -12.58 17.52 14.98
CA SER A 97 -11.79 18.74 15.18
C SER A 97 -10.46 18.46 15.89
N GLU A 98 -10.44 17.50 16.82
CA GLU A 98 -9.26 17.14 17.62
C GLU A 98 -9.11 15.61 17.79
N PRO A 99 -8.85 14.83 16.72
CA PRO A 99 -8.57 13.42 16.87
C PRO A 99 -7.20 13.26 17.54
N ARG A 100 -7.13 12.41 18.55
CA ARG A 100 -5.88 12.15 19.28
C ARG A 100 -4.81 11.56 18.35
N VAL A 101 -5.23 10.68 17.44
CA VAL A 101 -4.40 10.06 16.40
C VAL A 101 -5.26 9.85 15.15
N ILE A 102 -4.65 9.96 13.97
CA ILE A 102 -5.29 9.71 12.67
C ILE A 102 -4.48 8.59 12.03
N TYR A 103 -5.02 7.39 12.11
CA TYR A 103 -4.55 6.27 11.32
C TYR A 103 -5.12 6.40 9.92
N CYS A 104 -4.35 6.04 8.89
CA CYS A 104 -4.88 6.00 7.54
C CYS A 104 -4.48 4.74 6.78
N ASN A 105 -5.33 4.35 5.84
CA ASN A 105 -4.99 3.40 4.80
C ASN A 105 -5.68 3.84 3.50
N PHE A 106 -4.88 4.25 2.52
CA PHE A 106 -5.37 4.77 1.25
C PHE A 106 -5.28 3.72 0.12
N ASN A 107 -5.30 2.43 0.47
CA ASN A 107 -5.44 1.35 -0.49
C ASN A 107 -6.89 1.13 -0.91
N GLN A 108 -7.07 0.46 -2.04
CA GLN A 108 -8.37 -0.08 -2.43
C GLN A 108 -8.93 -1.04 -1.37
N GLN A 109 -10.25 -0.94 -1.14
CA GLN A 109 -10.93 -1.63 -0.06
C GLN A 109 -10.90 -3.16 -0.16
N TYR A 110 -10.71 -3.73 -1.37
CA TYR A 110 -10.57 -5.18 -1.53
C TYR A 110 -9.36 -5.77 -0.80
N LYS A 111 -8.38 -4.94 -0.40
CA LYS A 111 -7.21 -5.37 0.39
C LYS A 111 -7.49 -5.51 1.89
N ILE A 112 -8.65 -5.05 2.34
CA ILE A 112 -9.05 -5.10 3.75
C ILE A 112 -9.78 -6.43 3.98
N ASP A 113 -9.10 -7.36 4.64
CA ASP A 113 -9.70 -8.62 5.07
C ASP A 113 -10.22 -8.55 6.53
N GLY A 114 -10.92 -9.59 6.97
CA GLY A 114 -11.47 -9.67 8.32
C GLY A 114 -10.41 -9.51 9.43
N PRO A 115 -9.27 -10.23 9.37
CA PRO A 115 -8.15 -10.04 10.29
C PRO A 115 -7.61 -8.61 10.33
N THR A 116 -7.45 -7.95 9.17
CA THR A 116 -6.98 -6.56 9.10
C THR A 116 -7.96 -5.60 9.77
N LEU A 117 -9.25 -5.70 9.42
CA LEU A 117 -10.29 -4.87 10.03
C LEU A 117 -10.33 -5.07 11.55
N ARG A 118 -10.24 -6.33 12.02
CA ARG A 118 -10.19 -6.65 13.45
C ARG A 118 -9.01 -5.99 14.13
N ALA A 119 -7.81 -6.07 13.56
CA ALA A 119 -6.62 -5.43 14.12
C ALA A 119 -6.80 -3.91 14.22
N TRP A 120 -7.34 -3.27 13.18
CA TRP A 120 -7.61 -1.84 13.20
C TRP A 120 -8.67 -1.45 14.24
N VAL A 121 -9.75 -2.23 14.38
CA VAL A 121 -10.74 -2.01 15.44
C VAL A 121 -10.10 -2.09 16.82
N GLN A 122 -9.25 -3.08 17.08
CA GLN A 122 -8.54 -3.18 18.37
C GLN A 122 -7.63 -1.97 18.62
N ILE A 123 -6.95 -1.45 17.60
CA ILE A 123 -6.16 -0.22 17.70
C ILE A 123 -7.05 0.98 18.05
N LEU A 124 -8.20 1.13 17.39
CA LEU A 124 -9.13 2.24 17.64
C LEU A 124 -9.74 2.16 19.05
N LEU A 125 -10.04 0.97 19.55
CA LEU A 125 -10.51 0.77 20.92
C LEU A 125 -9.43 1.08 21.95
N ALA A 126 -8.18 0.67 21.70
CA ALA A 126 -7.05 0.94 22.58
C ALA A 126 -6.64 2.43 22.63
N VAL A 127 -7.00 3.21 21.62
CA VAL A 127 -6.69 4.65 21.54
C VAL A 127 -7.99 5.45 21.41
N PRO A 128 -8.65 5.80 22.53
CA PRO A 128 -9.86 6.61 22.52
C PRO A 128 -9.67 7.94 21.77
N GLY A 129 -10.65 8.31 20.95
CA GLY A 129 -10.61 9.53 20.13
C GLY A 129 -9.69 9.47 18.90
N SER A 130 -9.09 8.32 18.58
CA SER A 130 -8.34 8.12 17.33
C SER A 130 -9.26 7.81 16.15
N VAL A 131 -8.92 8.14 14.91
CA VAL A 131 -9.75 7.78 13.75
C VAL A 131 -8.96 6.95 12.74
N LEU A 132 -9.67 6.09 12.00
CA LEU A 132 -9.18 5.42 10.81
C LEU A 132 -9.74 6.12 9.58
N TRP A 133 -8.84 6.63 8.75
CA TRP A 133 -9.16 7.39 7.55
C TRP A 133 -8.87 6.57 6.29
N LEU A 134 -9.92 6.30 5.52
CA LEU A 134 -9.91 5.46 4.33
C LEU A 134 -10.31 6.25 3.09
N ILE A 135 -9.98 5.73 1.90
CA ILE A 135 -10.46 6.27 0.63
C ILE A 135 -11.69 5.49 0.15
N ARG A 136 -12.66 6.23 -0.39
CA ARG A 136 -13.83 5.70 -1.08
C ARG A 136 -13.42 5.17 -2.46
N PHE A 137 -13.77 3.91 -2.73
CA PHE A 137 -13.62 3.32 -4.05
C PHE A 137 -14.98 2.80 -4.52
N GLY A 138 -15.36 3.17 -5.73
CA GLY A 138 -16.66 2.80 -6.32
C GLY A 138 -17.69 3.92 -6.28
N THR A 139 -18.90 3.61 -6.74
CA THR A 139 -20.00 4.57 -6.93
C THR A 139 -21.10 4.48 -5.87
N SER A 140 -20.94 3.60 -4.86
CA SER A 140 -21.95 3.37 -3.81
C SER A 140 -21.31 3.21 -2.44
N ASP A 141 -22.05 3.56 -1.39
CA ASP A 141 -21.60 3.51 0.01
C ASP A 141 -21.71 2.11 0.66
N ALA A 142 -22.01 1.08 -0.13
CA ALA A 142 -22.24 -0.28 0.37
C ALA A 142 -21.03 -0.84 1.11
N ALA A 143 -19.82 -0.69 0.54
CA ALA A 143 -18.59 -1.18 1.17
C ALA A 143 -18.25 -0.41 2.46
N GLU A 144 -18.51 0.89 2.50
CA GLU A 144 -18.28 1.72 3.69
C GLU A 144 -19.22 1.36 4.83
N SER A 145 -20.49 1.18 4.49
CA SER A 145 -21.53 0.75 5.42
C SER A 145 -21.21 -0.62 5.99
N ALA A 146 -20.80 -1.57 5.13
CA ALA A 146 -20.39 -2.90 5.55
C ALA A 146 -19.16 -2.87 6.47
N LEU A 147 -18.13 -2.06 6.17
CA LEU A 147 -16.95 -1.92 7.03
C LEU A 147 -17.32 -1.37 8.41
N ARG A 148 -18.17 -0.34 8.48
CA ARG A 148 -18.65 0.24 9.74
C ARG A 148 -19.51 -0.74 10.54
N GLU A 149 -20.41 -1.46 9.88
CA GLU A 149 -21.26 -2.47 10.52
C GLU A 149 -20.42 -3.61 11.12
N GLN A 150 -19.43 -4.11 10.37
CA GLN A 150 -18.53 -5.14 10.86
C GLN A 150 -17.65 -4.63 12.01
N ALA A 151 -17.19 -3.38 11.94
CA ALA A 151 -16.45 -2.76 13.04
C ALA A 151 -17.32 -2.61 14.32
N ALA A 152 -18.58 -2.21 14.17
CA ALA A 152 -19.52 -2.13 15.29
C ALA A 152 -19.77 -3.50 15.93
N LYS A 153 -19.94 -4.56 15.12
CA LYS A 153 -20.02 -5.95 15.61
C LYS A 153 -18.77 -6.42 16.35
N MET A 154 -17.62 -5.79 16.13
CA MET A 154 -16.37 -6.05 16.83
C MET A 154 -16.16 -5.16 18.08
N GLY A 155 -17.17 -4.36 18.46
CA GLY A 155 -17.17 -3.54 19.67
C GLY A 155 -16.90 -2.05 19.45
N LEU A 156 -16.70 -1.58 18.20
CA LEU A 156 -16.54 -0.16 17.90
C LEU A 156 -17.92 0.49 17.67
N GLU A 157 -18.69 0.70 18.74
CA GLU A 157 -20.08 1.19 18.66
C GLU A 157 -20.20 2.54 17.93
N ASP A 158 -19.19 3.40 18.04
CA ASP A 158 -19.11 4.72 17.39
C ASP A 158 -18.42 4.68 16.02
N ALA A 159 -18.39 3.53 15.33
CA ALA A 159 -17.68 3.32 14.06
C ALA A 159 -17.96 4.38 12.99
N VAL A 160 -19.16 4.97 12.96
CA VAL A 160 -19.51 6.05 12.01
C VAL A 160 -18.62 7.29 12.17
N ASN A 161 -18.22 7.62 13.41
CA ASN A 161 -17.36 8.77 13.73
C ASN A 161 -15.87 8.40 13.74
N ARG A 162 -15.56 7.11 13.88
CA ARG A 162 -14.18 6.61 14.03
C ARG A 162 -13.59 6.09 12.72
N ILE A 163 -14.43 5.69 11.76
CA ILE A 163 -14.02 5.25 10.43
C ILE A 163 -14.56 6.27 9.41
N VAL A 164 -13.65 7.13 8.95
CA VAL A 164 -13.94 8.25 8.06
C VAL A 164 -13.49 7.90 6.64
N PHE A 165 -14.31 8.24 5.65
CA PHE A 165 -14.01 8.02 4.23
C PHE A 165 -13.90 9.36 3.51
N THR A 166 -12.93 9.46 2.60
CA THR A 166 -12.81 10.59 1.67
C THR A 166 -12.74 10.11 0.22
N ASP A 167 -13.14 10.97 -0.71
CA ASP A 167 -13.02 10.67 -2.13
C ASP A 167 -11.54 10.65 -2.58
N PRO A 168 -11.22 9.93 -3.67
CA PRO A 168 -9.88 9.96 -4.24
C PRO A 168 -9.47 11.39 -4.58
N VAL A 169 -8.32 11.80 -4.06
CA VAL A 169 -7.75 13.12 -4.34
C VAL A 169 -6.83 13.07 -5.56
N SER A 170 -6.71 14.21 -6.25
CA SER A 170 -5.78 14.33 -7.38
C SER A 170 -4.35 13.97 -6.97
N ARG A 171 -3.56 13.45 -7.92
CA ARG A 171 -2.14 13.12 -7.71
C ARG A 171 -1.36 14.26 -7.03
N ARG A 172 -1.63 15.50 -7.45
CA ARG A 172 -1.03 16.74 -6.91
C ARG A 172 -1.22 16.88 -5.39
N LEU A 173 -2.39 16.48 -4.88
CA LEU A 173 -2.75 16.61 -3.47
C LEU A 173 -2.45 15.35 -2.67
N HIS A 174 -2.25 14.20 -3.32
CA HIS A 174 -2.22 12.89 -2.67
C HIS A 174 -1.21 12.79 -1.51
N LEU A 175 0.01 13.28 -1.70
CA LEU A 175 1.02 13.30 -0.62
C LEU A 175 0.68 14.27 0.50
N HIS A 176 0.17 15.46 0.15
CA HIS A 176 -0.19 16.47 1.14
C HIS A 176 -1.30 15.96 2.05
N VAL A 177 -2.31 15.33 1.47
CA VAL A 177 -3.42 14.70 2.19
C VAL A 177 -2.95 13.54 3.06
N LYS A 178 -2.02 12.70 2.56
CA LYS A 178 -1.38 11.66 3.39
C LYS A 178 -0.65 12.26 4.60
N ALA A 179 0.07 13.37 4.41
CA ALA A 179 0.82 14.03 5.48
C ALA A 179 -0.08 14.63 6.57
N LEU A 180 -1.39 14.78 6.33
CA LEU A 180 -2.35 15.17 7.37
C LEU A 180 -2.65 14.03 8.36
N ALA A 181 -2.38 12.77 8.01
CA ALA A 181 -2.50 11.63 8.91
C ALA A 181 -1.29 11.56 9.87
N HIS A 182 -1.39 10.71 10.90
CA HIS A 182 -0.32 10.50 11.86
C HIS A 182 0.42 9.17 11.64
N VAL A 183 -0.29 8.12 11.24
CA VAL A 183 0.28 6.77 11.00
C VAL A 183 -0.43 6.09 9.83
N PHE A 184 0.33 5.47 8.93
CA PHE A 184 -0.20 4.59 7.90
C PHE A 184 -0.27 3.15 8.43
N LEU A 185 -1.48 2.58 8.50
CA LEU A 185 -1.68 1.17 8.85
C LEU A 185 -1.83 0.35 7.59
N ASP A 186 -0.87 -0.52 7.27
CA ASP A 186 -0.89 -1.33 6.05
C ASP A 186 -1.87 -2.52 6.12
N THR A 187 -2.09 -3.17 4.98
CA THR A 187 -2.91 -4.38 4.81
C THR A 187 -2.00 -5.62 4.66
N PRO A 188 -1.89 -6.50 5.67
CA PRO A 188 -0.89 -7.58 5.66
C PRO A 188 -1.00 -8.60 4.52
N GLN A 189 -2.22 -8.98 4.08
CA GLN A 189 -2.34 -10.00 3.02
C GLN A 189 -1.91 -9.49 1.63
N TYR A 190 -2.10 -8.20 1.39
CA TYR A 190 -1.71 -7.53 0.17
C TYR A 190 -1.37 -6.09 0.54
N ASN A 191 -0.10 -5.73 0.56
CA ASN A 191 0.34 -4.44 1.05
C ASN A 191 -0.06 -3.28 0.13
N GLY A 192 0.04 -2.08 0.69
CA GLY A 192 0.33 -0.90 -0.10
C GLY A 192 1.64 -1.09 -0.87
N HIS A 193 1.58 -0.86 -2.17
CA HIS A 193 2.76 -0.83 -3.02
C HIS A 193 3.09 0.64 -3.27
N GLY A 194 2.53 1.24 -4.34
CA GLY A 194 2.65 2.68 -4.58
C GLY A 194 2.11 3.54 -3.42
N THR A 195 1.01 3.13 -2.80
CA THR A 195 0.40 3.83 -1.66
C THR A 195 1.27 3.84 -0.40
N ALA A 196 2.09 2.79 -0.19
CA ALA A 196 3.03 2.70 0.92
C ALA A 196 4.28 3.55 0.66
N THR A 197 4.82 3.51 -0.57
CA THR A 197 5.91 4.40 -0.96
C THR A 197 5.49 5.87 -0.88
N ASP A 198 4.25 6.20 -1.30
CA ASP A 198 3.70 7.55 -1.15
C ASP A 198 3.61 7.98 0.32
N ALA A 199 3.24 7.07 1.23
CA ALA A 199 3.18 7.36 2.66
C ALA A 199 4.57 7.68 3.22
N LEU A 200 5.57 6.84 2.91
CA LEU A 200 6.95 7.06 3.33
C LEU A 200 7.51 8.38 2.79
N TRP A 201 7.22 8.72 1.53
CA TRP A 201 7.65 9.98 0.92
C TRP A 201 6.95 11.20 1.53
N ALA A 202 5.69 11.06 1.94
CA ALA A 202 4.96 12.04 2.73
C ALA A 202 5.44 12.13 4.20
N LYS A 203 6.51 11.42 4.56
CA LYS A 203 7.07 11.33 5.93
C LYS A 203 6.08 10.75 6.95
N LEU A 204 5.14 9.95 6.48
CA LEU A 204 4.14 9.30 7.33
C LEU A 204 4.70 7.96 7.83
N PRO A 205 4.83 7.75 9.16
CA PRO A 205 5.25 6.46 9.72
C PRO A 205 4.33 5.33 9.22
N LEU A 206 4.93 4.22 8.80
CA LEU A 206 4.22 3.07 8.24
C LEU A 206 4.34 1.86 9.16
N VAL A 207 3.20 1.25 9.50
CA VAL A 207 3.12 -0.02 10.23
C VAL A 207 2.65 -1.10 9.28
N THR A 208 3.44 -2.16 9.14
CA THR A 208 3.10 -3.33 8.30
C THR A 208 3.50 -4.61 9.00
N PHE A 209 2.91 -5.73 8.57
CA PHE A 209 3.17 -7.05 9.12
C PHE A 209 3.48 -8.01 7.97
N PRO A 210 4.76 -8.33 7.71
CA PRO A 210 5.15 -9.10 6.54
C PRO A 210 4.77 -10.59 6.72
N VAL A 211 3.88 -11.12 5.88
CA VAL A 211 3.48 -12.54 5.90
C VAL A 211 4.22 -13.39 4.85
N ARG A 212 3.56 -14.30 4.15
CA ARG A 212 4.21 -15.38 3.37
C ARG A 212 4.50 -15.07 1.90
N LYS A 213 3.78 -14.14 1.27
CA LYS A 213 3.81 -13.91 -0.18
C LYS A 213 4.56 -12.61 -0.51
N MET A 214 5.11 -12.47 -1.71
CA MET A 214 5.76 -11.22 -2.13
C MET A 214 4.85 -9.99 -1.93
N ALA A 215 3.60 -10.08 -2.39
CA ALA A 215 2.59 -9.01 -2.24
C ALA A 215 2.31 -8.60 -0.78
N SER A 216 2.65 -9.45 0.19
CA SER A 216 2.47 -9.21 1.62
C SER A 216 3.72 -8.71 2.35
N ARG A 217 4.83 -8.50 1.63
CA ARG A 217 6.12 -8.12 2.22
C ARG A 217 6.72 -6.87 1.58
N ALA A 218 6.07 -6.30 0.58
CA ALA A 218 6.55 -5.15 -0.16
C ALA A 218 6.72 -3.92 0.74
N ALA A 219 5.73 -3.62 1.58
CA ALA A 219 5.80 -2.47 2.47
C ALA A 219 6.93 -2.60 3.51
N ALA A 220 7.22 -3.83 3.98
CA ALA A 220 8.33 -4.07 4.90
C ALA A 220 9.68 -3.82 4.22
N SER A 221 9.85 -4.26 2.97
CA SER A 221 11.04 -3.95 2.16
C SER A 221 11.24 -2.44 2.04
N PHE A 222 10.18 -1.69 1.75
CA PHE A 222 10.27 -0.22 1.62
C PHE A 222 10.61 0.45 2.95
N ALA A 223 9.95 0.05 4.03
CA ALA A 223 10.16 0.63 5.36
C ALA A 223 11.62 0.47 5.78
N VAL A 224 12.19 -0.74 5.68
CA VAL A 224 13.59 -0.99 6.02
C VAL A 224 14.56 -0.22 5.12
N ALA A 225 14.32 -0.20 3.80
CA ALA A 225 15.16 0.55 2.88
C ALA A 225 15.13 2.07 3.13
N SER A 226 14.06 2.59 3.73
CA SER A 226 13.93 4.00 4.15
C SER A 226 14.43 4.31 5.57
N GLY A 227 15.06 3.34 6.24
CA GLY A 227 15.63 3.51 7.59
C GLY A 227 14.73 3.07 8.75
N GLY A 228 13.64 2.34 8.47
CA GLY A 228 12.84 1.70 9.51
C GLY A 228 13.54 0.48 10.12
N GLU A 229 13.25 0.17 11.38
CA GLU A 229 13.73 -1.05 12.04
C GLU A 229 13.03 -2.28 11.45
N GLY A 230 13.78 -3.13 10.75
CA GLY A 230 13.32 -4.47 10.38
C GLY A 230 13.44 -5.39 11.58
N ARG A 231 12.32 -5.89 12.10
CA ARG A 231 12.31 -7.03 13.03
C ARG A 231 11.96 -8.31 12.27
#